data_AF-A0A7J3RCQ2-F1
#
_entry.id   AF-A0A7J3RCQ2-F1
#
_cell.length_a   1.000
_cell.length_b   1.000
_cell.length_c   1.000
_cell.angle_alpha   90.00
_cell.angle_beta   90.00
_cell.angle_gamma   90.00
#
_symmetry.space_group_name_H-M   'P 1'
#
loop_
_entity.id
_entity.type
_entity.pdbx_description
1 polymer ?
#
loop_
_entity_poly.entity_id
_entity_poly.type
_entity_poly.pdbx_seq_one_letter_code
_entity_poly.pdbx_strand_id
1 'polypeptide(L)'
;MEQIPNFKHKIHYVYKKGKEFVSKDVIYFLAKTNEKDVKVSFEHAGYTWLPFEDALKKLTFKTDKEVLTTAEQFLKNFASKK
;
A
#
# COMPACT_ATOMS: atom_id res chain seq x y z
N MET A 1 -5.02 5.60 -14.95
CA MET A 1 -5.08 4.83 -13.68
C MET A 1 -6.46 4.18 -13.56
N GLU A 2 -6.53 2.93 -13.14
CA GLU A 2 -7.78 2.17 -12.96
C GLU A 2 -7.76 1.48 -11.59
N GLN A 3 -8.84 1.60 -10.82
CA GLN A 3 -8.98 0.88 -9.54
C GLN A 3 -9.27 -0.59 -9.81
N ILE A 4 -8.62 -1.48 -9.06
CA ILE A 4 -8.94 -2.91 -9.07
C ILE A 4 -10.08 -3.14 -8.06
N PRO A 5 -11.27 -3.60 -8.50
CA PRO A 5 -12.42 -3.76 -7.62
C PRO A 5 -12.20 -4.89 -6.61
N ASN A 6 -13.00 -4.89 -5.54
CA ASN A 6 -13.07 -5.95 -4.52
C ASN A 6 -11.80 -6.15 -3.67
N PHE A 7 -10.77 -5.32 -3.83
CA PHE A 7 -9.69 -5.22 -2.86
C PHE A 7 -9.94 -4.09 -1.87
N LYS A 8 -10.01 -4.44 -0.59
CA LYS A 8 -10.08 -3.50 0.54
C LYS A 8 -9.34 -4.13 1.72
N HIS A 9 -8.34 -3.44 2.25
CA HIS A 9 -7.61 -3.90 3.43
C HIS A 9 -7.53 -2.79 4.47
N LYS A 10 -7.98 -3.06 5.70
CA LYS A 10 -7.97 -2.09 6.80
C LYS A 10 -6.85 -2.45 7.77
N ILE A 11 -6.01 -1.47 8.09
CA ILE A 11 -5.11 -1.53 9.25
C ILE A 11 -5.55 -0.54 10.31
N HIS A 12 -5.18 -0.82 11.55
CA HIS A 12 -5.40 0.03 12.71
C HIS A 12 -4.09 0.19 13.46
N TYR A 13 -3.77 1.41 13.87
CA TYR A 13 -2.68 1.66 14.79
C TYR A 13 -2.94 2.87 15.68
N VAL A 14 -2.30 2.87 16.83
CA VAL A 14 -2.28 3.99 17.77
C VAL A 14 -0.89 4.60 17.73
N TYR A 15 -0.81 5.92 17.60
CA TYR A 15 0.46 6.64 17.65
C TYR A 15 0.36 7.82 18.62
N LYS A 16 1.51 8.26 19.12
CA LYS A 16 1.58 9.38 20.06
C LYS A 16 1.78 10.69 19.30
N LYS A 17 0.95 11.69 19.58
CA LYS A 17 1.09 13.06 19.07
C LYS A 17 1.21 14.00 20.28
N GLY A 18 2.43 14.44 20.58
CA GLY A 18 2.71 15.22 21.79
C GLY A 18 2.45 14.39 23.06
N LYS A 19 1.49 14.79 23.89
CA LYS A 19 1.09 14.06 25.11
C LYS A 19 -0.11 13.13 24.91
N GLU A 20 -0.72 13.14 23.72
CA GLU A 20 -1.95 12.40 23.44
C GLU A 20 -1.68 11.14 22.61
N PHE A 21 -2.52 10.12 22.82
CA PHE A 21 -2.56 8.94 21.96
C PHE A 21 -3.69 9.11 20.95
N VAL A 22 -3.35 8.98 19.67
CA VAL A 22 -4.28 9.09 18.56
C VAL A 22 -4.49 7.71 17.96
N SER A 23 -5.75 7.29 17.93
CA SER A 23 -6.18 6.07 17.26
C SER A 23 -6.48 6.35 15.79
N LYS A 24 -5.94 5.53 14.87
CA LYS A 24 -6.05 5.77 13.43
C LYS A 24 -6.36 4.49 12.67
N ASP A 25 -7.38 4.58 11.81
CA ASP A 25 -7.73 3.59 10.81
C ASP A 25 -7.21 4.02 9.43
N VAL A 26 -6.61 3.09 8.70
CA VAL A 26 -6.18 3.30 7.30
C VAL A 26 -6.76 2.20 6.42
N ILE A 27 -7.40 2.60 5.33
CA ILE A 27 -8.06 1.69 4.39
C ILE A 27 -7.32 1.77 3.06
N TYR A 28 -6.74 0.64 2.65
CA TYR A 28 -6.01 0.49 1.40
C TYR A 28 -6.92 -0.07 0.30
N PHE A 29 -6.70 0.43 -0.90
CA PHE A 29 -7.30 -0.01 -2.16
C PHE A 29 -6.20 -0.29 -3.19
N LEU A 30 -6.50 -1.12 -4.19
CA LEU A 30 -5.57 -1.41 -5.28
C LEU A 30 -5.92 -0.61 -6.52
N ALA A 31 -4.89 -0.14 -7.22
CA ALA A 31 -5.01 0.50 -8.51
C ALA A 31 -3.88 0.02 -9.43
N LYS A 32 -4.14 -0.01 -10.73
CA LYS A 32 -3.15 -0.25 -11.78
C LYS A 32 -3.00 0.98 -12.65
N THR A 33 -1.82 1.17 -13.20
CA THR A 33 -1.54 2.26 -14.14
C THR A 33 -0.49 1.83 -15.15
N ASN A 34 -0.54 2.41 -16.35
CA ASN A 34 0.51 2.29 -17.37
C ASN A 34 1.48 3.48 -17.31
N GLU A 35 1.17 4.49 -16.49
CA GLU A 35 1.99 5.69 -16.32
C GLU A 35 3.17 5.40 -15.40
N LYS A 36 4.38 5.62 -15.90
CA LYS A 36 5.63 5.37 -15.16
C LYS A 36 6.13 6.61 -14.45
N ASP A 37 5.85 7.79 -14.99
CA ASP A 37 6.28 9.05 -14.41
C ASP A 37 5.31 9.48 -13.30
N VAL A 38 5.81 9.69 -12.09
CA VAL A 38 5.02 10.06 -10.92
C VAL A 38 5.43 11.45 -10.47
N LYS A 39 4.48 12.38 -10.49
CA LYS A 39 4.66 13.71 -9.91
C LYS A 39 4.52 13.64 -8.39
N VAL A 40 5.61 13.87 -7.69
CA VAL A 40 5.68 13.83 -6.23
C VAL A 40 5.43 15.23 -5.66
N SER A 41 4.65 15.34 -4.58
CA SER A 41 4.42 16.60 -3.86
C SER A 41 5.56 16.91 -2.88
N PHE A 42 5.61 18.14 -2.36
CA PHE A 42 6.60 18.55 -1.36
C PHE A 42 6.54 17.74 -0.04
N GLU A 43 5.44 17.05 0.23
CA GLU A 43 5.26 16.19 1.41
C GLU A 43 6.01 14.85 1.29
N HIS A 44 6.48 14.50 0.10
CA HIS A 44 7.07 13.20 -0.20
C HIS A 44 8.49 13.37 -0.75
N ALA A 45 9.40 12.49 -0.32
CA ALA A 45 10.81 12.57 -0.73
C ALA A 45 11.09 11.94 -2.11
N GLY A 46 10.19 11.12 -2.65
CA GLY A 46 10.36 10.46 -3.95
C GLY A 46 9.45 9.26 -4.16
N TYR A 47 9.65 8.55 -5.27
CA TYR A 47 8.94 7.32 -5.61
C TYR A 47 9.88 6.33 -6.31
N THR A 48 9.49 5.05 -6.34
CA THR A 48 10.17 4.04 -7.14
C THR A 48 9.19 2.91 -7.48
N TRP A 49 9.29 2.38 -8.69
CA TRP A 49 8.60 1.15 -9.08
C TRP A 49 9.52 -0.03 -8.79
N LEU A 50 9.02 -1.06 -8.10
CA LEU A 50 9.82 -2.21 -7.67
C LEU A 50 9.04 -3.52 -7.87
N PRO A 51 9.74 -4.64 -8.17
CA PRO A 51 9.16 -5.97 -8.01
C PRO A 51 8.67 -6.22 -6.58
N PHE A 52 7.69 -7.10 -6.41
CA PHE A 52 7.07 -7.41 -5.13
C PHE A 52 8.08 -7.69 -4.01
N GLU A 53 9.04 -8.58 -4.25
CA GLU A 53 10.05 -8.98 -3.25
C GLU A 53 10.92 -7.80 -2.78
N ASP A 54 11.28 -6.89 -3.69
CA ASP A 54 12.12 -5.73 -3.36
C ASP A 54 11.33 -4.62 -2.70
N ALA A 55 10.06 -4.44 -3.09
CA ALA A 55 9.12 -3.57 -2.39
C ALA A 55 8.92 -4.02 -0.95
N LEU A 56 8.75 -5.34 -0.72
CA LEU A 56 8.56 -5.92 0.61
C LEU A 56 9.77 -5.70 1.53
N LYS A 57 11.00 -5.81 0.97
CA LYS A 57 12.24 -5.51 1.70
C LYS A 57 12.39 -4.02 2.04
N LYS A 58 11.93 -3.14 1.16
CA LYS A 58 12.02 -1.68 1.34
C LYS A 58 11.08 -1.14 2.42
N LEU A 59 9.94 -1.81 2.64
CA LEU A 59 8.97 -1.40 3.67
C LEU A 59 9.53 -1.55 5.08
N THR A 60 9.25 -0.57 5.93
CA THR A 60 9.73 -0.55 7.33
C THR A 60 8.75 -1.22 8.28
N PHE A 61 7.46 -0.91 8.17
CA PHE A 61 6.46 -1.36 9.15
C PHE A 61 5.87 -2.72 8.78
N LYS A 62 5.66 -3.56 9.81
CA LYS A 62 5.05 -4.90 9.66
C LYS A 62 3.66 -4.83 9.04
N THR A 63 2.85 -3.86 9.45
CA THR A 63 1.50 -3.63 8.91
C THR A 63 1.52 -3.35 7.42
N ASP A 64 2.49 -2.57 6.95
CA ASP A 64 2.59 -2.25 5.52
C ASP A 64 3.05 -3.46 4.72
N LYS A 65 3.95 -4.28 5.27
CA LYS A 65 4.35 -5.56 4.67
C LYS A 65 3.17 -6.53 4.55
N GLU A 66 2.33 -6.61 5.58
CA GLU A 66 1.10 -7.41 5.58
C GLU A 66 0.09 -6.91 4.53
N VAL A 67 -0.08 -5.59 4.41
CA VAL A 67 -0.92 -4.98 3.36
C VAL A 67 -0.42 -5.37 1.98
N LEU A 68 0.87 -5.18 1.70
CA LEU A 68 1.46 -5.48 0.39
C LEU A 68 1.38 -6.98 0.06
N THR A 69 1.64 -7.85 1.05
CA THR A 69 1.53 -9.31 0.87
C THR A 69 0.09 -9.73 0.57
N THR A 70 -0.89 -9.14 1.28
CA THR A 70 -2.32 -9.41 1.03
C THR A 70 -2.74 -8.95 -0.35
N ALA A 71 -2.24 -7.79 -0.80
CA ALA A 71 -2.46 -7.29 -2.15
C ALA A 71 -1.90 -8.22 -3.22
N GLU A 72 -0.68 -8.71 -3.07
CA GLU A 72 -0.06 -9.63 -4.02
C GLU A 72 -0.82 -10.97 -4.11
N GLN A 73 -1.22 -11.52 -2.96
CA GLN A 73 -2.05 -12.74 -2.92
C GLN A 73 -3.40 -12.54 -3.62
N PHE A 74 -4.03 -11.38 -3.41
CA PHE A 74 -5.26 -11.03 -4.12
C PHE A 74 -5.04 -10.96 -5.62
N LEU A 75 -3.96 -10.32 -6.08
CA LEU A 75 -3.64 -10.19 -7.51
C LEU A 75 -3.37 -11.53 -8.18
N LYS A 76 -2.65 -12.45 -7.51
CA LYS A 76 -2.43 -13.82 -8.00
C LYS A 76 -3.75 -14.55 -8.24
N ASN A 77 -4.65 -14.49 -7.27
CA ASN A 77 -5.98 -15.11 -7.38
C ASN A 77 -6.89 -14.41 -8.40
N PHE A 78 -6.76 -13.09 -8.55
CA PHE A 78 -7.51 -12.30 -9.53
C PHE A 78 -7.08 -12.63 -10.96
N ALA A 79 -5.77 -12.79 -11.20
CA ALA A 79 -5.23 -13.18 -12.50
C ALA A 79 -5.61 -14.61 -12.89
N SER A 80 -5.66 -15.55 -11.94
CA SER A 80 -6.09 -16.94 -12.21
C SER A 80 -7.58 -17.10 -12.52
N LYS A 81 -8.41 -16.09 -12.22
CA LYS A 81 -9.85 -16.07 -12.48
C LYS A 81 -10.23 -15.32 -13.77
N LYS A 82 -9.24 -14.84 -14.52
CA LYS A 82 -9.41 -14.06 -15.74
C LYS A 82 -8.99 -14.88 -16.95
#